data_AF-A0A835VCI1-F1
#
_entry.id   AF-A0A835VCI1-F1
#
_cell.length_a   1.000
_cell.length_b   1.000
_cell.length_c   1.000
_cell.angle_alpha   90.00
_cell.angle_beta   90.00
_cell.angle_gamma   90.00
#
_symmetry.space_group_name_H-M   'P 1'
#
loop_
_entity.id
_entity.type
_entity.pdbx_description
1 polymer ?
#
loop_
_entity_poly.entity_id
_entity_poly.type
_entity_poly.pdbx_seq_one_letter_code
_entity_poly.pdbx_strand_id
1 'polypeptide(L)'
;MWRRGPRRPPRPYSPPPIRLLPPTQRPCLSVVLAASGMVAAIDIAFALLTLPYILFLSRFAFPTLRPGGSPDPPVFDFAKKLLAAYVTVGAVLGLLLPIAYILDGIMEGDKEGVKAAAPHVFLLASQVFMEGVTFSSRFSLPIRAFVPVFYNARRMLTISDWMRDEMGKEAATGDGNGCAMRLLAGRSLAVANLAFWPFNLFGFLLPVYLPRALHRYYRYNKDK
;
A
#
# COMPACT_ATOMS: atom_id res chain seq x y z
N MET A 1 15.34 -56.63 -30.34
CA MET A 1 16.22 -55.56 -30.87
C MET A 1 15.38 -54.28 -30.99
N TRP A 2 15.41 -53.38 -30.00
CA TRP A 2 14.59 -52.14 -29.98
C TRP A 2 15.41 -50.94 -30.45
N ARG A 3 15.04 -50.32 -31.58
CA ARG A 3 15.68 -49.10 -32.10
C ARG A 3 15.25 -47.89 -31.26
N ARG A 4 16.20 -47.23 -30.60
CA ARG A 4 16.00 -45.91 -29.97
C ARG A 4 15.90 -44.85 -31.07
N GLY A 5 14.79 -44.13 -31.13
CA GLY A 5 14.62 -42.97 -32.00
C GLY A 5 15.55 -41.80 -31.63
N PRO A 6 15.79 -40.85 -32.54
CA PRO A 6 16.77 -39.77 -32.35
C PRO A 6 16.36 -38.83 -31.21
N ARG A 7 17.31 -38.54 -30.31
CA ARG A 7 17.13 -37.57 -29.22
C ARG A 7 17.03 -36.17 -29.81
N ARG A 8 15.95 -35.45 -29.48
CA ARG A 8 15.79 -34.03 -29.87
C ARG A 8 16.91 -33.20 -29.21
N PRO A 9 17.48 -32.21 -29.92
CA PRO A 9 18.49 -31.34 -29.35
C PRO A 9 17.91 -30.51 -28.19
N PRO A 10 18.72 -30.17 -27.17
CA PRO A 10 18.31 -29.30 -26.07
C PRO A 10 17.89 -27.93 -26.62
N ARG A 11 16.76 -27.41 -26.12
CA ARG A 11 16.28 -26.07 -26.50
C ARG A 11 17.30 -25.02 -26.02
N PRO A 12 17.63 -24.01 -26.84
CA PRO A 12 18.50 -22.92 -26.42
C PRO A 12 17.88 -22.20 -25.21
N TYR A 13 18.70 -21.95 -24.19
CA TYR A 13 18.29 -21.21 -23.00
C TYR A 13 17.90 -19.78 -23.40
N SER A 14 16.59 -19.49 -23.34
CA SER A 14 16.09 -18.12 -23.43
C SER A 14 16.12 -17.51 -22.04
N PRO A 15 16.88 -16.43 -21.79
CA PRO A 15 16.80 -15.75 -20.50
C PRO A 15 15.37 -15.28 -20.27
N PRO A 16 14.83 -15.37 -19.04
CA PRO A 16 13.51 -14.88 -18.76
C PRO A 16 13.46 -13.38 -19.10
N PRO A 17 12.39 -12.90 -19.75
CA PRO A 17 12.27 -11.48 -20.07
C PRO A 17 12.40 -10.67 -18.77
N ILE A 18 13.16 -9.58 -18.82
CA ILE A 18 13.21 -8.58 -17.76
C ILE A 18 11.77 -8.15 -17.51
N ARG A 19 11.16 -8.68 -16.44
CA ARG A 19 9.77 -8.37 -16.10
C ARG A 19 9.73 -6.94 -15.63
N LEU A 20 9.39 -6.02 -16.55
CA LEU A 20 8.84 -4.71 -16.18
C LEU A 20 7.69 -4.92 -15.18
N LEU A 21 7.59 -4.00 -14.23
CA LEU A 21 6.50 -3.96 -13.26
C LEU A 21 5.13 -4.10 -13.97
N PRO A 22 4.16 -4.81 -13.35
CA PRO A 22 2.82 -4.92 -13.90
C PRO A 22 2.25 -3.53 -14.23
N PRO A 23 1.45 -3.37 -15.31
CA PRO A 23 0.89 -2.07 -15.70
C PRO A 23 0.17 -1.35 -14.56
N THR A 24 -0.45 -2.12 -13.66
CA THR A 24 -1.17 -1.62 -12.47
C THR A 24 -0.28 -0.99 -11.41
N GLN A 25 1.03 -1.26 -11.40
CA GLN A 25 1.96 -0.76 -10.38
C GLN A 25 2.73 0.50 -10.79
N ARG A 26 2.75 0.80 -12.09
CA ARG A 26 3.39 1.99 -12.66
C ARG A 26 2.89 3.31 -12.05
N PRO A 27 1.57 3.57 -11.90
CA PRO A 27 1.11 4.84 -11.34
C PRO A 27 1.53 5.02 -9.87
N CYS A 28 1.54 3.95 -9.07
CA CYS A 28 2.00 4.02 -7.69
C CYS A 28 3.49 4.39 -7.62
N LEU A 29 4.31 3.79 -8.48
CA LEU A 29 5.73 4.14 -8.55
C LEU A 29 5.93 5.61 -8.95
N SER A 30 5.17 6.11 -9.94
CA SER A 30 5.22 7.52 -10.33
C SER A 30 4.84 8.45 -9.18
N VAL A 31 3.78 8.12 -8.41
CA VAL A 31 3.36 8.90 -7.23
C VAL A 31 4.44 8.89 -6.14
N VAL A 32 5.03 7.72 -5.85
CA VAL A 32 6.12 7.60 -4.88
C VAL A 32 7.30 8.49 -5.28
N LEU A 33 7.74 8.42 -6.53
CA LEU A 33 8.85 9.22 -7.03
C LEU A 33 8.52 10.71 -7.02
N ALA A 34 7.32 11.11 -7.43
CA ALA A 34 6.89 12.50 -7.43
C ALA A 34 6.81 13.10 -6.02
N ALA A 35 6.30 12.34 -5.05
CA ALA A 35 6.14 12.79 -3.67
C ALA A 35 7.44 12.75 -2.86
N SER A 36 8.47 12.02 -3.30
CA SER A 36 9.73 11.83 -2.54
C SER A 36 10.40 13.16 -2.15
N GLY A 37 10.28 14.21 -2.97
CA GLY A 37 10.84 15.54 -2.65
C GLY A 37 10.06 16.33 -1.58
N MET A 38 8.87 15.87 -1.20
CA MET A 38 7.96 16.55 -0.26
C MET A 38 7.79 15.78 1.06
N VAL A 39 8.55 14.70 1.25
CA VAL A 39 8.35 13.74 2.33
C VAL A 39 9.61 13.64 3.18
N ALA A 40 9.44 13.41 4.48
CA ALA A 40 10.55 13.29 5.42
C ALA A 40 11.45 12.09 5.08
N ALA A 41 12.76 12.24 5.28
CA ALA A 41 13.74 11.19 4.99
C ALA A 41 13.43 9.86 5.70
N ILE A 42 12.81 9.92 6.88
CA ILE A 42 12.39 8.73 7.63
C ILE A 42 11.31 7.91 6.92
N ASP A 43 10.38 8.54 6.20
CA ASP A 43 9.33 7.82 5.46
C ASP A 43 9.88 7.21 4.17
N ILE A 44 10.83 7.90 3.53
CA ILE A 44 11.59 7.36 2.39
C ILE A 44 12.42 6.15 2.84
N ALA A 45 13.17 6.30 3.93
CA ALA A 45 13.94 5.22 4.53
C ALA A 45 13.04 4.05 4.91
N PHE A 46 11.89 4.31 5.53
CA PHE A 46 10.88 3.29 5.83
C PHE A 46 10.45 2.53 4.57
N ALA A 47 10.08 3.22 3.49
CA ALA A 47 9.65 2.59 2.25
C ALA A 47 10.76 1.75 1.60
N LEU A 48 12.01 2.26 1.59
CA LEU A 48 13.16 1.56 1.02
C LEU A 48 13.58 0.34 1.86
N LEU A 49 13.55 0.45 3.18
CA LEU A 49 13.93 -0.63 4.11
C LEU A 49 12.82 -1.68 4.27
N THR A 50 11.59 -1.38 3.89
CA THR A 50 10.47 -2.34 3.97
C THR A 50 10.70 -3.55 3.07
N LEU A 51 11.23 -3.37 1.85
CA LEU A 51 11.51 -4.48 0.94
C LEU A 51 12.55 -5.48 1.49
N PRO A 52 13.78 -5.08 1.89
CA PRO A 52 14.74 -6.01 2.46
C PRO A 52 14.23 -6.65 3.75
N TYR A 53 13.47 -5.93 4.58
CA TYR A 53 12.86 -6.48 5.78
C TYR A 53 11.82 -7.57 5.47
N ILE A 54 10.94 -7.34 4.49
CA ILE A 54 9.98 -8.35 4.04
C ILE A 54 10.69 -9.57 3.43
N LEU A 55 11.76 -9.36 2.67
CA LEU A 55 12.56 -10.46 2.13
C LEU A 55 13.17 -11.29 3.26
N PHE A 56 13.71 -10.64 4.30
CA PHE A 56 14.19 -11.31 5.50
C PHE A 56 13.09 -12.13 6.17
N LEU A 57 11.93 -11.53 6.48
CA LEU A 57 10.81 -12.25 7.09
C LEU A 57 10.32 -13.42 6.23
N SER A 58 10.28 -13.25 4.90
CA SER A 58 9.85 -14.30 3.97
C SER A 58 10.81 -15.48 3.91
N ARG A 59 12.08 -15.30 4.28
CA ARG A 59 13.07 -16.37 4.32
C ARG A 59 13.13 -17.05 5.68
N PHE A 60 13.07 -16.27 6.76
CA PHE A 60 13.38 -16.76 8.10
C PHE A 60 12.16 -17.02 8.97
N ALA A 61 11.10 -16.23 8.85
CA ALA A 61 9.92 -16.34 9.71
C ALA A 61 8.75 -17.07 9.02
N PHE A 62 8.47 -16.71 7.76
CA PHE A 62 7.32 -17.22 7.01
C PHE A 62 7.71 -17.70 5.61
N PRO A 63 8.51 -18.78 5.50
CA PRO A 63 8.91 -19.36 4.22
C PRO A 63 7.70 -19.77 3.36
N THR A 64 7.86 -19.65 2.04
CA THR A 64 6.81 -20.02 1.10
C THR A 64 6.64 -21.53 1.05
N LEU A 65 5.53 -22.02 1.59
CA LEU A 65 5.28 -23.46 1.77
C LEU A 65 4.88 -24.18 0.45
N ARG A 66 4.52 -23.42 -0.61
CA ARG A 66 4.15 -23.90 -1.96
C ARG A 66 4.98 -23.21 -3.07
N PRO A 67 6.25 -23.57 -3.28
CA PRO A 67 7.01 -23.08 -4.42
C PRO A 67 6.38 -23.60 -5.73
N GLY A 68 5.81 -22.72 -6.56
CA GLY A 68 5.28 -23.07 -7.89
C GLY A 68 3.79 -23.47 -7.95
N GLY A 69 3.05 -23.41 -6.84
CA GLY A 69 1.59 -23.59 -6.83
C GLY A 69 0.84 -22.35 -7.35
N SER A 70 -0.42 -22.55 -7.77
CA SER A 70 -1.34 -21.44 -8.03
C SER A 70 -1.47 -20.54 -6.79
N PRO A 71 -1.60 -19.21 -6.94
CA PRO A 71 -1.78 -18.30 -5.81
C PRO A 71 -2.91 -18.78 -4.90
N ASP A 72 -2.69 -18.74 -3.58
CA ASP A 72 -3.76 -19.10 -2.65
C ASP A 72 -5.00 -18.22 -2.92
N PRO A 73 -6.21 -18.82 -2.90
CA PRO A 73 -7.43 -18.08 -3.13
C PRO A 73 -7.54 -16.92 -2.11
N PRO A 74 -8.22 -15.82 -2.47
CA PRO A 74 -8.40 -14.67 -1.58
C PRO A 74 -8.78 -15.08 -0.15
N VAL A 75 -8.26 -14.37 0.85
CA VAL A 75 -8.57 -14.67 2.27
C VAL A 75 -10.04 -14.46 2.58
N PHE A 76 -10.69 -13.55 1.85
CA PHE A 76 -12.09 -13.23 1.98
C PHE A 76 -12.84 -13.57 0.69
N ASP A 77 -13.87 -14.39 0.83
CA ASP A 77 -14.86 -14.67 -0.24
C ASP A 77 -16.22 -14.00 0.05
N PHE A 78 -16.35 -13.32 1.20
CA PHE A 78 -17.57 -12.64 1.63
C PHE A 78 -17.84 -11.38 0.78
N ALA A 79 -19.08 -11.26 0.30
CA ALA A 79 -19.67 -10.09 -0.37
C ALA A 79 -18.66 -9.28 -1.20
N LYS A 80 -18.17 -9.86 -2.31
CA LYS A 80 -17.23 -9.21 -3.25
C LYS A 80 -17.58 -7.74 -3.53
N LYS A 81 -18.88 -7.41 -3.56
CA LYS A 81 -19.39 -6.03 -3.73
C LYS A 81 -19.12 -5.12 -2.52
N LEU A 82 -19.31 -5.59 -1.29
CA LEU A 82 -19.07 -4.79 -0.07
C LEU A 82 -17.57 -4.55 0.13
N LEU A 83 -16.74 -5.58 -0.06
CA LEU A 83 -15.29 -5.44 0.01
C LEU A 83 -14.77 -4.53 -1.11
N ALA A 84 -15.30 -4.67 -2.33
CA ALA A 84 -14.97 -3.76 -3.42
C ALA A 84 -15.36 -2.32 -3.09
N ALA A 85 -16.58 -2.08 -2.60
CA ALA A 85 -17.04 -0.75 -2.19
C ALA A 85 -16.14 -0.17 -1.09
N TYR A 86 -15.77 -0.97 -0.08
CA TYR A 86 -14.85 -0.55 0.98
C TYR A 86 -13.48 -0.14 0.44
N VAL A 87 -12.90 -0.96 -0.45
CA VAL A 87 -11.62 -0.66 -1.10
C VAL A 87 -11.72 0.58 -1.98
N THR A 88 -12.83 0.77 -2.71
CA THR A 88 -13.09 1.97 -3.51
C THR A 88 -13.16 3.22 -2.63
N VAL A 89 -13.91 3.17 -1.52
CA VAL A 89 -13.97 4.28 -0.55
C VAL A 89 -12.58 4.61 0.00
N GLY A 90 -11.80 3.60 0.38
CA GLY A 90 -10.43 3.80 0.85
C GLY A 90 -9.51 4.42 -0.21
N ALA A 91 -9.65 4.03 -1.48
CA ALA A 91 -8.89 4.62 -2.58
C ALA A 91 -9.29 6.08 -2.86
N VAL A 92 -10.58 6.40 -2.76
CA VAL A 92 -11.06 7.77 -2.90
C VAL A 92 -10.54 8.64 -1.75
N LEU A 93 -10.75 8.21 -0.50
CA LEU A 93 -10.42 8.99 0.70
C LEU A 93 -8.91 9.16 0.93
N GLY A 94 -8.12 8.11 0.69
CA GLY A 94 -6.68 8.15 0.97
C GLY A 94 -5.77 8.45 -0.22
N LEU A 95 -6.28 8.38 -1.45
CA LEU A 95 -5.46 8.64 -2.65
C LEU A 95 -6.03 9.75 -3.52
N LEU A 96 -7.25 9.60 -4.06
CA LEU A 96 -7.78 10.55 -5.04
C LEU A 96 -8.03 11.94 -4.44
N LEU A 97 -8.72 12.02 -3.30
CA LEU A 97 -9.01 13.31 -2.66
C LEU A 97 -7.74 14.01 -2.16
N PRO A 98 -6.78 13.33 -1.50
CA PRO A 98 -5.51 13.95 -1.12
C PRO A 98 -4.67 14.40 -2.32
N ILE A 99 -4.67 13.66 -3.43
CA ILE A 99 -3.99 14.11 -4.66
C ILE A 99 -4.65 15.39 -5.20
N ALA A 100 -5.98 15.44 -5.26
CA ALA A 100 -6.69 16.65 -5.69
C ALA A 100 -6.37 17.85 -4.78
N TYR A 101 -6.37 17.65 -3.46
CA TYR A 101 -6.01 18.67 -2.47
C TYR A 101 -4.57 19.19 -2.64
N ILE A 102 -3.63 18.28 -2.95
CA ILE A 102 -2.23 18.64 -3.24
C ILE A 102 -2.12 19.44 -4.54
N LEU A 103 -2.80 19.02 -5.62
CA LEU A 103 -2.76 19.72 -6.91
C LEU A 103 -3.35 21.13 -6.79
N ASP A 104 -4.50 21.24 -6.14
CA ASP A 104 -5.14 22.52 -5.82
C ASP A 104 -4.20 23.41 -4.98
N GLY A 105 -3.50 22.83 -4.00
CA GLY A 105 -2.53 23.55 -3.17
C GLY A 105 -1.30 24.04 -3.92
N ILE A 106 -0.84 23.31 -4.93
CA ILE A 106 0.25 23.76 -5.80
C ILE A 106 -0.20 24.95 -6.65
N MET A 107 -1.45 24.95 -7.13
CA MET A 107 -2.00 26.06 -7.92
C MET A 107 -2.23 27.33 -7.10
N GLU A 108 -2.69 27.18 -5.86
CA GLU A 108 -2.92 28.30 -4.92
C GLU A 108 -1.66 28.73 -4.16
N GLY A 109 -0.56 27.98 -4.26
CA GLY A 109 0.71 28.27 -3.58
C GLY A 109 0.75 27.88 -2.10
N ASP A 110 -0.20 27.09 -1.61
CA ASP A 110 -0.24 26.54 -0.25
C ASP A 110 0.78 25.41 -0.07
N LYS A 111 2.02 25.80 0.23
CA LYS A 111 3.13 24.86 0.44
C LYS A 111 2.98 24.05 1.74
N GLU A 112 2.22 24.54 2.72
CA GLU A 112 2.09 23.88 4.02
C GLU A 112 1.10 22.72 3.96
N GLY A 113 -0.12 22.95 3.41
CA GLY A 113 -1.09 21.88 3.19
C GLY A 113 -0.56 20.77 2.29
N VAL A 114 0.16 21.14 1.23
CA VAL A 114 0.81 20.18 0.32
C VAL A 114 1.83 19.32 1.06
N LYS A 115 2.71 19.93 1.87
CA LYS A 115 3.73 19.20 2.64
C LYS A 115 3.11 18.29 3.72
N ALA A 116 2.01 18.71 4.33
CA ALA A 116 1.34 17.93 5.35
C ALA A 116 0.63 16.69 4.77
N ALA A 117 0.00 16.81 3.59
CA ALA A 117 -0.72 15.70 2.94
C ALA A 117 0.19 14.72 2.17
N ALA A 118 1.34 15.18 1.64
CA ALA A 118 2.21 14.39 0.78
C ALA A 118 2.74 13.07 1.42
N PRO A 119 3.18 13.03 2.70
CA PRO A 119 3.63 11.80 3.35
C PRO A 119 2.56 10.71 3.40
N HIS A 120 1.30 11.08 3.62
CA HIS A 120 0.17 10.14 3.60
C HIS A 120 0.03 9.45 2.23
N VAL A 121 0.00 10.26 1.17
CA VAL A 121 -0.15 9.78 -0.22
C VAL A 121 1.04 8.92 -0.63
N PHE A 122 2.26 9.34 -0.27
CA PHE A 122 3.49 8.59 -0.52
C PHE A 122 3.46 7.21 0.14
N LEU A 123 3.07 7.12 1.42
CA LEU A 123 2.99 5.85 2.15
C LEU A 123 1.90 4.93 1.61
N LEU A 124 0.73 5.46 1.23
CA LEU A 124 -0.33 4.65 0.62
C LEU A 124 0.09 4.13 -0.76
N ALA A 125 0.69 4.97 -1.61
CA ALA A 125 1.20 4.54 -2.91
C ALA A 125 2.31 3.50 -2.77
N SER A 126 3.21 3.68 -1.81
CA SER A 126 4.26 2.70 -1.46
C SER A 126 3.66 1.38 -0.98
N GLN A 127 2.58 1.42 -0.20
CA GLN A 127 1.87 0.22 0.22
C GLN A 127 1.30 -0.54 -0.98
N VAL A 128 0.56 0.13 -1.86
CA VAL A 128 -0.04 -0.52 -3.05
C VAL A 128 1.04 -1.11 -3.96
N PHE A 129 2.17 -0.42 -4.08
CA PHE A 129 3.35 -0.95 -4.77
C PHE A 129 3.86 -2.23 -4.08
N MET A 130 4.08 -2.21 -2.77
CA MET A 130 4.58 -3.37 -2.03
C MET A 130 3.59 -4.54 -1.99
N GLU A 131 2.29 -4.27 -1.98
CA GLU A 131 1.25 -5.29 -2.07
C GLU A 131 1.32 -6.04 -3.40
N GLY A 132 1.49 -5.36 -4.54
CA GLY A 132 1.62 -6.08 -5.81
C GLY A 132 2.97 -6.77 -6.00
N VAL A 133 4.06 -6.29 -5.37
CA VAL A 133 5.32 -7.05 -5.28
C VAL A 133 5.12 -8.37 -4.51
N THR A 134 4.41 -8.29 -3.37
CA THR A 134 4.17 -9.44 -2.49
C THR A 134 3.02 -10.34 -2.94
N PHE A 135 2.16 -9.89 -3.87
CA PHE A 135 1.04 -10.69 -4.39
C PHE A 135 1.50 -11.89 -5.24
N SER A 136 2.78 -11.97 -5.61
CA SER A 136 3.34 -13.12 -6.33
C SER A 136 3.33 -14.39 -5.48
N SER A 137 3.29 -15.56 -6.12
CA SER A 137 3.39 -16.89 -5.46
C SER A 137 4.71 -17.14 -4.72
N ARG A 138 5.62 -16.16 -4.72
CA ARG A 138 6.91 -16.21 -4.02
C ARG A 138 6.80 -15.83 -2.54
N PHE A 139 5.72 -15.19 -2.13
CA PHE A 139 5.52 -14.76 -0.74
C PHE A 139 4.35 -15.51 -0.10
N SER A 140 4.53 -15.86 1.18
CA SER A 140 3.50 -16.50 1.99
C SER A 140 2.39 -15.52 2.37
N LEU A 141 1.23 -16.07 2.73
CA LEU A 141 0.06 -15.28 3.11
C LEU A 141 0.29 -14.34 4.32
N PRO A 142 1.03 -14.72 5.37
CA PRO A 142 1.34 -13.82 6.48
C PRO A 142 2.16 -12.61 6.03
N ILE A 143 3.10 -12.79 5.10
CA ILE A 143 3.89 -11.68 4.54
C ILE A 143 2.99 -10.72 3.76
N ARG A 144 2.07 -11.26 2.95
CA ARG A 144 1.09 -10.46 2.21
C ARG A 144 0.13 -9.69 3.13
N ALA A 145 -0.21 -10.26 4.29
CA ALA A 145 -1.03 -9.59 5.30
C ALA A 145 -0.24 -8.57 6.12
N PHE A 146 1.07 -8.79 6.30
CA PHE A 146 1.96 -7.89 7.02
C PHE A 146 2.13 -6.55 6.30
N VAL A 147 2.21 -6.53 4.97
CA VAL A 147 2.40 -5.28 4.20
C VAL A 147 1.36 -4.21 4.56
N PRO A 148 0.05 -4.42 4.39
CA PRO A 148 -0.94 -3.40 4.74
C PRO A 148 -0.90 -3.04 6.22
N VAL A 149 -0.68 -3.98 7.14
CA VAL A 149 -0.58 -3.70 8.57
C VAL A 149 0.58 -2.76 8.87
N PHE A 150 1.76 -3.06 8.33
CA PHE A 150 2.98 -2.31 8.59
C PHE A 150 2.92 -0.88 8.05
N TYR A 151 2.45 -0.72 6.81
CA TYR A 151 2.25 0.60 6.21
C TYR A 151 1.13 1.38 6.90
N ASN A 152 0.02 0.75 7.28
CA ASN A 152 -1.04 1.44 8.02
C ASN A 152 -0.53 1.95 9.37
N ALA A 153 0.27 1.17 10.10
CA ALA A 153 0.85 1.59 11.37
C ALA A 153 1.72 2.85 11.21
N ARG A 154 2.63 2.89 10.24
CA ARG A 154 3.45 4.08 9.97
C ARG A 154 2.59 5.28 9.59
N ARG A 155 1.56 5.06 8.76
CA ARG A 155 0.66 6.09 8.27
C ARG A 155 -0.17 6.76 9.36
N MET A 156 -0.40 6.10 10.49
CA MET A 156 -1.11 6.71 11.61
C MET A 156 -0.38 7.95 12.12
N LEU A 157 0.96 7.90 12.11
CA LEU A 157 1.79 9.03 12.52
C LEU A 157 1.65 10.19 11.53
N THR A 158 1.81 9.91 10.23
CA THR A 158 1.73 10.96 9.20
C THR A 158 0.36 11.61 9.10
N ILE A 159 -0.73 10.85 9.29
CA ILE A 159 -2.10 11.41 9.31
C ILE A 159 -2.29 12.26 10.57
N SER A 160 -1.74 11.84 11.72
CA SER A 160 -1.83 12.61 12.96
C SER A 160 -1.08 13.94 12.83
N ASP A 161 0.09 13.93 12.20
CA ASP A 161 0.87 15.14 11.92
C ASP A 161 0.12 16.05 10.94
N TRP A 162 -0.44 15.50 9.85
CA TRP A 162 -1.29 16.27 8.93
C TRP A 162 -2.48 16.92 9.63
N MET A 163 -3.17 16.17 10.48
CA MET A 163 -4.30 16.68 11.26
C MET A 163 -3.88 17.81 12.20
N ARG A 164 -2.74 17.70 12.88
CA ARG A 164 -2.21 18.74 13.76
C ARG A 164 -1.88 20.01 12.99
N ASP A 165 -1.22 19.87 11.84
CA ASP A 165 -0.87 21.01 10.99
C ASP A 165 -2.13 21.73 10.50
N GLU A 166 -3.14 20.98 10.05
CA GLU A 166 -4.37 21.55 9.51
C GLU A 166 -5.30 22.18 10.57
N MET A 167 -5.24 21.66 11.81
CA MET A 167 -5.92 22.26 12.96
C MET A 167 -5.16 23.47 13.52
N GLY A 168 -3.84 23.50 13.37
CA GLY A 168 -2.98 24.61 13.80
C GLY A 168 -3.05 25.84 12.88
N LYS A 169 -3.54 25.70 11.64
CA LYS A 169 -3.80 26.83 10.74
C LYS A 169 -4.87 27.75 11.34
N GLU A 170 -4.51 29.00 11.62
CA GLU A 170 -5.47 30.03 11.99
C GLU A 170 -6.46 30.23 10.84
N ALA A 171 -7.75 30.41 11.17
CA ALA A 171 -8.72 30.81 10.18
C ALA A 171 -8.34 32.22 9.73
N ALA A 172 -7.67 32.33 8.58
CA ALA A 172 -7.23 33.61 8.05
C ALA A 172 -8.41 34.59 8.08
N THR A 173 -8.27 35.65 8.87
CA THR A 173 -9.17 36.80 8.94
C THR A 173 -9.01 37.67 7.69
N GLY A 174 -9.15 37.06 6.52
CA GLY A 174 -9.02 37.71 5.22
C GLY A 174 -10.17 37.31 4.30
N ASP A 175 -11.00 38.31 3.98
CA ASP A 175 -12.17 38.44 3.09
C ASP A 175 -12.22 37.64 1.75
N GLY A 176 -11.90 36.35 1.75
CA GLY A 176 -11.93 35.48 0.57
C GLY A 176 -12.61 34.15 0.84
N ASN A 177 -13.77 33.92 0.21
CA ASN A 177 -14.55 32.68 0.31
C ASN A 177 -13.73 31.41 -0.07
N GLY A 178 -12.70 31.57 -0.91
CA GLY A 178 -11.77 30.49 -1.30
C GLY A 178 -10.85 30.00 -0.16
N CYS A 179 -10.35 30.91 0.68
CA CYS A 179 -9.44 30.55 1.77
C CYS A 179 -10.14 29.71 2.85
N ALA A 180 -11.39 30.07 3.18
CA ALA A 180 -12.20 29.33 4.14
C ALA A 180 -12.61 27.94 3.63
N MET A 181 -12.97 27.83 2.34
CA MET A 181 -13.36 26.55 1.75
C MET A 181 -12.18 25.55 1.71
N ARG A 182 -10.98 26.02 1.38
CA ARG A 182 -9.78 25.18 1.36
C ARG A 182 -9.39 24.70 2.75
N LEU A 183 -9.43 25.59 3.76
CA LEU A 183 -9.19 25.24 5.16
C LEU A 183 -10.20 24.17 5.63
N LEU A 184 -11.47 24.34 5.28
CA LEU A 184 -12.51 23.36 5.60
C LEU A 184 -12.26 22.02 4.89
N ALA A 185 -11.87 22.06 3.62
CA ALA A 185 -11.57 20.87 2.84
C ALA A 185 -10.38 20.09 3.41
N GLY A 186 -9.28 20.78 3.74
CA GLY A 186 -8.11 20.18 4.37
C GLY A 186 -8.45 19.53 5.70
N ARG A 187 -9.14 20.25 6.60
CA ARG A 187 -9.56 19.73 7.92
C ARG A 187 -10.47 18.53 7.77
N SER A 188 -11.49 18.64 6.92
CA SER A 188 -12.44 17.54 6.67
C SER A 188 -11.73 16.30 6.14
N LEU A 189 -10.77 16.49 5.23
CA LEU A 189 -10.02 15.39 4.62
C LEU A 189 -9.05 14.73 5.60
N ALA A 190 -8.37 15.52 6.44
CA ALA A 190 -7.50 15.01 7.50
C ALA A 190 -8.31 14.20 8.54
N VAL A 191 -9.46 14.73 9.00
CA VAL A 191 -10.38 14.02 9.91
C VAL A 191 -10.90 12.73 9.29
N ALA A 192 -11.34 12.76 8.03
CA ALA A 192 -11.85 11.57 7.35
C ALA A 192 -10.78 10.47 7.25
N ASN A 193 -9.54 10.84 6.92
CA ASN A 193 -8.42 9.90 6.89
C ASN A 193 -8.06 9.38 8.29
N LEU A 194 -8.09 10.25 9.30
CA LEU A 194 -7.84 9.86 10.70
C LEU A 194 -8.98 9.00 11.28
N ALA A 195 -10.18 9.03 10.74
CA ALA A 195 -11.24 8.10 11.13
C ALA A 195 -11.11 6.76 10.39
N PHE A 196 -10.96 6.82 9.06
CA PHE A 196 -11.01 5.65 8.19
C PHE A 196 -9.84 4.69 8.41
N TRP A 197 -8.61 5.21 8.48
CA TRP A 197 -7.41 4.36 8.50
C TRP A 197 -7.14 3.67 9.84
N PRO A 198 -7.36 4.29 11.02
CA PRO A 198 -7.35 3.56 12.28
C PRO A 198 -8.46 2.51 12.36
N PHE A 199 -9.66 2.80 11.87
CA PHE A 199 -10.73 1.79 11.79
C PHE A 199 -10.31 0.62 10.90
N ASN A 200 -9.69 0.89 9.75
CA ASN A 200 -9.13 -0.15 8.89
C ASN A 200 -8.07 -0.99 9.64
N LEU A 201 -7.16 -0.36 10.37
CA LEU A 201 -6.10 -1.06 11.09
C LEU A 201 -6.63 -1.89 12.26
N PHE A 202 -7.35 -1.27 13.19
CA PHE A 202 -7.78 -1.88 14.44
C PHE A 202 -9.11 -2.61 14.35
N GLY A 203 -9.97 -2.27 13.39
CA GLY A 203 -11.27 -2.91 13.17
C GLY A 203 -11.24 -4.04 12.15
N PHE A 204 -10.30 -4.02 11.19
CA PHE A 204 -10.25 -5.02 10.12
C PHE A 204 -8.91 -5.75 10.00
N LEU A 205 -7.80 -5.03 9.80
CA LEU A 205 -6.51 -5.65 9.48
C LEU A 205 -5.97 -6.51 10.63
N LEU A 206 -5.90 -5.94 11.84
CA LEU A 206 -5.39 -6.62 13.02
C LEU A 206 -6.33 -7.71 13.56
N PRO A 207 -7.64 -7.47 13.77
CA PRO A 207 -8.52 -8.49 14.38
C PRO A 207 -9.01 -9.55 13.38
N VAL A 208 -9.09 -9.25 12.09
CA VAL A 208 -9.71 -10.16 11.11
C VAL A 208 -8.73 -10.67 10.06
N TYR A 209 -8.04 -9.79 9.35
CA TYR A 209 -7.22 -10.20 8.19
C TYR A 209 -5.96 -10.95 8.62
N LEU A 210 -5.19 -10.40 9.56
CA LEU A 210 -3.94 -10.99 10.03
C LEU A 210 -4.15 -12.37 10.70
N PRO A 211 -5.12 -12.57 11.61
CA PRO A 211 -5.38 -13.87 12.21
C PRO A 211 -5.80 -14.92 11.18
N ARG A 212 -6.63 -14.55 10.20
CA ARG A 212 -7.03 -15.47 9.12
C ARG A 212 -5.86 -15.87 8.23
N ALA A 213 -4.98 -14.91 7.92
CA ALA A 213 -3.77 -15.17 7.15
C ALA A 213 -2.82 -16.14 7.87
N LEU A 214 -2.58 -15.92 9.16
CA LEU A 214 -1.76 -16.79 10.01
C LEU A 214 -2.38 -18.17 10.16
N HIS A 215 -3.68 -18.25 10.46
CA HIS A 215 -4.39 -19.52 10.62
C HIS A 215 -4.29 -20.40 9.36
N ARG A 216 -4.51 -19.82 8.17
CA ARG A 216 -4.41 -20.56 6.90
C ARG A 216 -2.98 -21.03 6.64
N TYR A 217 -1.98 -20.21 6.95
CA TYR A 217 -0.57 -20.57 6.81
C TYR A 217 -0.17 -21.74 7.73
N TYR A 218 -0.50 -21.66 9.02
CA TYR A 218 -0.16 -22.71 9.98
C TYR A 218 -0.94 -24.00 9.79
N ARG A 219 -2.19 -23.94 9.31
CA ARG A 219 -2.96 -25.15 8.99
C ARG A 219 -2.29 -25.96 7.88
N TYR A 220 -1.87 -25.30 6.81
CA TYR A 220 -1.15 -25.97 5.72
C TYR A 220 0.17 -26.60 6.18
N ASN A 221 0.84 -26.02 7.17
CA ASN A 221 2.07 -26.58 7.73
C ASN A 221 1.82 -27.85 8.59
N LYS A 222 0.62 -28.01 9.15
CA LYS A 222 0.23 -29.22 9.90
C LYS A 222 -0.16 -30.39 9.00
N ASP A 223 -0.62 -30.10 7.78
CA ASP A 223 -1.03 -31.09 6.79
C ASP A 223 0.15 -31.64 5.94
N LYS A 224 1.39 -31.26 6.28
CA LYS A 224 2.65 -31.70 5.67
C LYS A 224 3.41 -32.62 6.63
#